data_AF-A0A349XV43-F1
#
_entry.id   AF-A0A349XV43-F1
#
_cell.length_a   1.000
_cell.length_b   1.000
_cell.length_c   1.000
_cell.angle_alpha   90.00
_cell.angle_beta   90.00
_cell.angle_gamma   90.00
#
_symmetry.space_group_name_H-M   'P 1'
#
loop_
_entity.id
_entity.type
_entity.pdbx_description
1 polymer ?
#
loop_
_entity_poly.entity_id
_entity_poly.type
_entity_poly.pdbx_seq_one_letter_code
_entity_poly.pdbx_strand_id
1 'polypeptide(L)'
;MLDRLKASLAAIGGAAAGTAATYAIASLVMVPAAKRDGKSAAIAEMAVAAAKVEMQRKGDDASLQTKTDYELCVLGLRSNGLPVDACEQLRRLGQE
;
A
#
# COMPACT_ATOMS: atom_id res chain seq x y z
N MET A 1 -21.18 -19.08 -57.58
CA MET A 1 -20.51 -19.77 -56.45
C MET A 1 -19.15 -19.14 -56.13
N LEU A 2 -18.33 -18.87 -57.15
CA LEU A 2 -17.01 -18.25 -57.03
C LEU A 2 -17.02 -16.85 -56.37
N ASP A 3 -17.98 -15.98 -56.70
CA ASP A 3 -18.04 -14.63 -56.12
C ASP A 3 -18.36 -14.62 -54.61
N ARG A 4 -19.21 -15.55 -54.16
CA ARG A 4 -19.48 -15.73 -52.71
C ARG A 4 -18.23 -16.20 -51.96
N LEU A 5 -17.40 -17.03 -52.61
CA LEU A 5 -16.16 -17.55 -52.03
C LEU A 5 -15.08 -16.46 -51.88
N LYS A 6 -14.97 -15.57 -52.88
CA LYS A 6 -14.09 -14.38 -52.81
C LYS A 6 -14.52 -13.41 -51.71
N ALA A 7 -15.83 -13.15 -51.60
CA ALA A 7 -16.37 -12.29 -50.56
C ALA A 7 -16.11 -12.84 -49.14
N SER A 8 -16.27 -14.15 -48.93
CA SER A 8 -15.96 -14.77 -47.64
C SER A 8 -14.47 -14.71 -47.29
N LEU A 9 -13.57 -14.92 -48.26
CA LEU A 9 -12.13 -14.83 -48.04
C LEU A 9 -11.68 -13.40 -47.69
N ALA A 10 -12.24 -12.40 -48.37
CA ALA A 10 -11.97 -10.99 -48.06
C ALA A 10 -12.47 -10.61 -46.66
N ALA A 11 -13.65 -11.09 -46.26
CA ALA A 11 -14.19 -10.85 -44.94
C ALA A 11 -13.34 -11.48 -43.83
N ILE A 12 -12.90 -12.73 -44.01
CA ILE A 12 -12.04 -13.44 -43.05
C ILE A 12 -10.66 -12.77 -42.96
N GLY A 13 -10.06 -12.43 -44.12
CA GLY A 13 -8.79 -11.72 -44.17
C GLY A 13 -8.84 -10.35 -43.49
N GLY A 14 -9.92 -9.59 -43.72
CA GLY A 14 -10.16 -8.31 -43.06
C GLY A 14 -10.33 -8.45 -41.54
N ALA A 15 -11.06 -9.47 -41.08
CA ALA A 15 -11.23 -9.75 -39.66
C ALA A 15 -9.90 -10.11 -38.99
N ALA A 16 -9.12 -11.01 -39.60
CA ALA A 16 -7.81 -11.42 -39.07
C ALA A 16 -6.83 -10.24 -38.99
N ALA A 17 -6.78 -9.39 -40.02
CA ALA A 17 -5.94 -8.19 -40.03
C ALA A 17 -6.38 -7.18 -38.95
N GLY A 18 -7.68 -6.98 -38.77
CA GLY A 18 -8.23 -6.10 -37.73
C GLY A 18 -7.89 -6.58 -36.32
N THR A 19 -8.04 -7.87 -36.04
CA THR A 19 -7.67 -8.47 -34.75
C THR A 19 -6.17 -8.36 -34.49
N ALA A 20 -5.33 -8.61 -35.49
CA ALA A 20 -3.88 -8.48 -35.34
C ALA A 20 -3.46 -7.02 -35.04
N ALA A 21 -4.05 -6.05 -35.74
CA ALA A 21 -3.75 -4.64 -35.54
C ALA A 21 -4.16 -4.16 -34.14
N THR A 22 -5.34 -4.53 -33.67
CA THR A 22 -5.82 -4.18 -32.32
C THR A 22 -4.95 -4.82 -31.23
N TYR A 23 -4.54 -6.08 -31.40
CA TYR A 23 -3.64 -6.74 -30.46
C TYR A 23 -2.25 -6.08 -30.40
N ALA A 24 -1.72 -5.67 -31.55
CA ALA A 24 -0.45 -4.95 -31.61
C ALA A 24 -0.51 -3.60 -30.88
N ILE A 25 -1.59 -2.83 -31.06
CA ILE A 25 -1.79 -1.55 -30.36
C ILE A 25 -1.90 -1.77 -28.84
N ALA A 26 -2.71 -2.75 -28.43
CA ALA A 26 -2.89 -3.06 -27.01
C ALA A 26 -1.57 -3.44 -26.32
N SER A 27 -0.79 -4.32 -26.96
CA SER A 27 0.46 -4.84 -26.40
C SER A 27 1.61 -3.83 -26.40
N LEU A 28 1.71 -2.96 -27.41
CA LEU A 28 2.81 -2.01 -27.55
C LEU A 28 2.56 -0.67 -26.85
N VAL A 29 1.30 -0.26 -26.70
CA VAL A 29 0.97 1.07 -26.18
C VAL A 29 0.21 0.98 -24.87
N MET A 30 -0.94 0.31 -24.85
CA MET A 30 -1.84 0.33 -23.68
C MET A 30 -1.26 -0.42 -22.48
N VAL A 31 -0.78 -1.65 -22.67
CA VAL A 31 -0.24 -2.47 -21.57
C VAL A 31 0.98 -1.81 -20.90
N PRO A 32 1.98 -1.30 -21.64
CA PRO A 32 3.11 -0.61 -21.03
C PRO A 32 2.72 0.68 -20.30
N ALA A 33 1.78 1.45 -20.85
CA ALA A 33 1.27 2.66 -20.20
C ALA A 33 0.58 2.33 -18.87
N ALA A 34 -0.37 1.39 -18.89
CA ALA A 34 -1.07 0.93 -17.69
C ALA A 34 -0.11 0.35 -16.64
N LYS A 35 0.96 -0.35 -17.06
CA LYS A 35 1.98 -0.87 -16.15
C LYS A 35 2.80 0.24 -15.48
N ARG A 36 3.11 1.32 -16.21
CA ARG A 36 3.79 2.49 -15.64
C ARG A 36 2.90 3.21 -14.64
N ASP A 37 1.63 3.41 -14.98
CA ASP A 37 0.67 4.09 -14.11
C ASP A 37 0.40 3.27 -12.85
N GLY A 38 0.19 1.96 -12.98
CA GLY A 38 0.03 1.06 -11.84
C GLY A 38 1.26 1.01 -10.93
N LYS A 39 2.47 1.05 -11.50
CA LYS A 39 3.71 1.11 -10.71
C LYS A 39 3.83 2.43 -9.94
N SER A 40 3.47 3.55 -10.56
CA SER A 40 3.49 4.87 -9.92
C SER A 40 2.47 4.95 -8.78
N ALA A 41 1.26 4.44 -8.99
CA ALA A 41 0.23 4.38 -7.95
C ALA A 41 0.68 3.52 -6.75
N ALA A 42 1.22 2.33 -7.01
CA ALA A 42 1.73 1.45 -5.95
C ALA A 42 2.88 2.10 -5.15
N ILE A 43 3.79 2.81 -5.82
CA ILE A 43 4.88 3.54 -5.14
C ILE A 43 4.31 4.66 -4.26
N ALA A 44 3.32 5.41 -4.75
CA ALA A 44 2.68 6.47 -3.98
C ALA A 44 1.96 5.92 -2.74
N GLU A 45 1.21 4.83 -2.88
CA GLU A 45 0.55 4.16 -1.76
C GLU A 45 1.56 3.65 -0.72
N MET A 46 2.65 3.02 -1.17
CA MET A 46 3.73 2.58 -0.28
C MET A 46 4.39 3.75 0.46
N ALA A 47 4.63 4.87 -0.23
CA ALA A 47 5.22 6.06 0.38
C ALA A 47 4.31 6.66 1.46
N VAL A 48 3.00 6.74 1.20
CA VAL A 48 2.01 7.20 2.19
C VAL A 48 1.93 6.25 3.38
N ALA A 49 1.92 4.95 3.14
CA ALA A 49 1.91 3.95 4.21
C ALA A 49 3.18 4.04 5.09
N ALA A 50 4.35 4.16 4.48
CA ALA A 50 5.61 4.33 5.20
C ALA A 50 5.63 5.64 6.01
N ALA A 51 5.19 6.74 5.42
CA ALA A 51 5.08 8.02 6.12
C ALA A 51 4.12 7.95 7.31
N LYS A 52 3.00 7.24 7.19
CA LYS A 52 2.04 7.03 8.28
C LYS A 52 2.65 6.24 9.43
N VAL A 53 3.40 5.16 9.13
CA VAL A 53 4.10 4.35 10.15
C VAL A 53 5.15 5.19 10.87
N GLU A 54 5.91 6.00 10.13
CA GLU A 54 6.92 6.89 10.72
C GLU A 54 6.26 7.96 11.62
N MET A 55 5.15 8.56 11.20
CA MET A 55 4.40 9.50 12.02
C MET A 55 3.82 8.85 13.27
N GLN A 56 3.34 7.60 13.18
CA GLN A 56 2.88 6.85 14.34
C GLN A 56 4.01 6.56 15.32
N ARG A 57 5.20 6.18 14.82
CA ARG A 57 6.39 6.01 15.67
C ARG A 57 6.80 7.31 16.36
N LYS A 58 6.81 8.43 15.63
CA LYS A 58 7.10 9.75 16.21
C LYS A 58 6.05 10.19 17.22
N GLY A 59 4.78 9.91 16.96
CA GLY A 59 3.68 10.22 17.89
C GLY A 59 3.72 9.37 19.15
N ASP A 60 4.07 8.09 19.02
CA ASP A 60 4.27 7.18 20.15
C ASP A 60 5.48 7.59 20.98
N ASP A 61 6.61 7.89 20.34
CA ASP A 61 7.83 8.38 21.01
C ASP A 61 7.58 9.73 21.72
N ALA A 62 6.89 10.67 21.06
CA ALA A 62 6.49 11.93 21.69
C ALA A 62 5.53 11.71 22.86
N SER A 63 4.58 10.76 22.75
CA SER A 63 3.68 10.43 23.86
C SER A 63 4.45 9.82 25.03
N LEU A 64 5.44 8.97 24.77
CA LEU A 64 6.32 8.39 25.80
C LEU A 64 7.16 9.48 26.49
N GLN A 65 7.68 10.46 25.76
CA GLN A 65 8.46 11.56 26.35
C GLN A 65 7.63 12.46 27.28
N THR A 66 6.31 12.55 27.07
CA THR A 66 5.42 13.34 27.95
C THR A 66 4.97 12.60 29.21
N LYS A 67 5.32 11.31 29.37
CA LYS A 67 4.90 10.49 30.51
C LYS A 67 5.95 10.50 31.61
N THR A 68 5.48 10.48 32.85
CA THR A 68 6.33 10.26 34.03
C THR A 68 6.80 8.81 34.13
N ASP A 69 7.89 8.55 34.85
CA ASP A 69 8.42 7.18 35.08
C ASP A 69 7.37 6.22 35.65
N TYR A 70 6.49 6.74 36.52
CA TYR A 70 5.34 6.01 37.03
C TYR A 70 4.38 5.58 35.91
N GLU A 71 4.01 6.51 35.02
CA GLU A 71 3.09 6.22 33.91
C GLU A 71 3.70 5.26 32.90
N LEU A 72 5.00 5.35 32.63
CA LEU A 72 5.74 4.42 31.78
C LEU A 72 5.75 3.00 32.38
N CYS A 73 6.00 2.88 33.68
CA CYS A 73 5.97 1.60 34.40
C CYS A 73 4.58 0.96 34.36
N VAL A 74 3.52 1.73 34.64
CA VAL A 74 2.13 1.24 34.60
C VAL A 74 1.76 0.79 33.19
N LEU A 75 2.13 1.55 32.16
CA LEU A 75 1.85 1.21 30.77
C LEU A 75 2.53 -0.12 30.36
N GLY A 76 3.79 -0.31 30.77
CA GLY A 76 4.56 -1.53 30.51
C GLY A 76 4.04 -2.76 31.26
N LEU A 77 3.72 -2.64 32.55
CA LEU A 77 3.21 -3.78 33.32
C LEU A 77 1.79 -4.18 32.91
N ARG A 78 0.91 -3.19 32.62
CA ARG A 78 -0.48 -3.46 32.20
C ARG A 78 -0.54 -4.13 30.82
N SER A 79 0.32 -3.75 29.88
CA SER A 79 0.38 -4.40 28.55
C SER A 79 0.84 -5.85 28.62
N ASN A 80 1.57 -6.22 29.67
CA ASN A 80 2.01 -7.60 29.96
C ASN A 80 1.07 -8.35 30.93
N GLY A 81 -0.04 -7.74 31.36
CA GLY A 81 -0.99 -8.36 32.30
C GLY A 81 -0.45 -8.54 33.73
N LEU A 82 0.58 -7.80 34.12
CA LEU A 82 1.25 -7.89 35.41
C LEU A 82 0.68 -6.87 36.42
N PRO A 83 0.76 -7.17 37.74
CA PRO A 83 0.32 -6.24 38.78
C PRO A 83 1.17 -4.96 38.80
N VAL A 84 0.52 -3.80 38.97
CA VAL A 84 1.15 -2.48 38.88
C VAL A 84 1.65 -1.92 40.21
N ASP A 85 1.45 -2.65 41.31
CA ASP A 85 1.81 -2.21 42.66
C ASP A 85 3.32 -1.93 42.82
N ALA A 86 4.16 -2.57 42.00
CA ALA A 86 5.60 -2.30 41.98
C ALA A 86 5.93 -0.87 41.50
N CYS A 87 5.08 -0.28 40.64
CA CYS A 87 5.26 1.06 40.08
C CYS A 87 4.98 2.17 41.11
N GLU A 88 4.25 1.88 42.19
CA GLU A 88 3.94 2.82 43.27
C GLU A 88 5.19 3.51 43.84
N GLN A 89 6.31 2.79 43.84
CA GLN A 89 7.62 3.28 44.29
C GLN A 89 8.13 4.46 43.45
N LEU A 90 7.80 4.49 42.15
CA LEU A 90 8.22 5.54 41.21
C LEU A 90 7.35 6.80 41.29
N ARG A 91 6.16 6.73 41.91
CA ARG A 91 5.28 7.91 42.05
C ARG A 91 5.93 9.04 42.84
N ARG A 92 6.79 8.69 43.81
CA ARG A 92 7.50 9.67 44.64
C ARG A 92 8.69 10.31 43.95
N LEU A 93 9.18 9.73 42.85
CA LEU A 93 10.34 10.22 42.10
C LEU A 93 9.97 11.25 41.02
N GLY A 94 8.69 11.32 40.63
CA GLY A 94 8.21 12.28 39.63
C GLY A 94 7.69 13.61 40.20
N GLN A 95 7.94 13.92 41.48
CA GLN A 95 7.46 15.13 42.17
C GLN A 95 8.57 16.16 42.47
N GLU A 96 9.75 16.02 41.86
CA GLU A 96 10.86 16.98 41.97
C GLU A 96 10.86 18.02 40.86
#